data_AF-A0A379WFN6-F1
#
_entry.id   AF-A0A379WFN6-F1
#
_cell.length_a   1.000
_cell.length_b   1.000
_cell.length_c   1.000
_cell.angle_alpha   90.00
_cell.angle_beta   90.00
_cell.angle_gamma   90.00
#
_symmetry.space_group_name_H-M   'P 1'
#
loop_
_entity.id
_entity.type
_entity.pdbx_description
1 polymer ?
#
loop_
_entity_poly.entity_id
_entity_poly.type
_entity_poly.pdbx_seq_one_letter_code
_entity_poly.pdbx_strand_id
1 'polypeptide(L)' 'MVVERKIAAEEGKTRHDYGRDAFIDKIWQWKAESGGTITRQMRRLGNSVDWERERFTMDEGLSNAVKKSLFACTKKT' A
#
# COMPACT_ATOMS: atom_id res chain seq x y z
N MET A 1 -1.43 -5.90 12.93
CA MET A 1 -1.57 -4.93 11.82
C MET A 1 -2.99 -5.00 11.22
N VAL A 2 -3.41 -4.06 10.36
CA VAL A 2 -4.79 -4.01 9.82
C VAL A 2 -5.13 -5.24 8.96
N VAL A 3 -4.27 -5.59 8.02
CA VAL A 3 -4.46 -6.77 7.14
C VAL A 3 -4.46 -8.06 7.95
N GLU A 4 -3.56 -8.20 8.92
CA GLU A 4 -3.54 -9.37 9.81
C GLU A 4 -4.83 -9.52 10.62
N ARG A 5 -5.40 -8.42 11.12
CA ARG A 5 -6.67 -8.45 11.84
C ARG A 5 -7.83 -8.81 10.92
N LYS A 6 -7.83 -8.31 9.68
CA LYS A 6 -8.83 -8.67 8.67
C LYS A 6 -8.78 -10.17 8.33
N ILE A 7 -7.59 -10.71 8.07
CA ILE A 7 -7.38 -12.14 7.80
C ILE A 7 -7.78 -13.00 9.00
N ALA A 8 -7.43 -12.59 10.22
CA ALA A 8 -7.82 -13.32 11.41
C ALA A 8 -9.35 -13.32 11.61
N ALA A 9 -10.03 -12.23 11.29
CA ALA A 9 -11.49 -12.12 11.40
C ALA A 9 -12.24 -12.87 10.29
N GLU A 10 -11.74 -12.85 9.05
CA GLU A 10 -12.42 -13.45 7.88
C GLU A 10 -12.09 -14.93 7.70
N GLU A 11 -10.83 -15.31 7.94
CA GLU A 11 -10.33 -16.64 7.61
C GLU A 11 -9.87 -17.44 8.83
N GLY A 12 -9.82 -16.83 10.01
CA GLY A 12 -9.32 -17.49 11.23
C GLY A 12 -7.83 -17.81 11.19
N LYS A 13 -7.09 -17.26 10.23
CA LYS A 13 -5.66 -17.50 10.01
C LYS A 13 -4.80 -16.35 10.52
N THR A 14 -3.55 -16.65 10.76
CA THR A 14 -2.51 -15.69 11.12
C THR A 14 -1.58 -15.44 9.94
N ARG A 15 -0.77 -14.38 10.01
CA ARG A 15 0.26 -14.09 8.99
C ARG A 15 1.25 -15.24 8.79
N HIS A 16 1.44 -16.07 9.82
CA HIS A 16 2.42 -17.15 9.84
C HIS A 16 1.93 -18.38 9.07
N ASP A 17 0.62 -18.49 8.89
CA ASP A 17 0.00 -19.53 8.06
C ASP A 17 0.19 -19.24 6.57
N TYR A 18 0.60 -18.02 6.23
CA TYR A 18 0.94 -17.59 4.89
C TYR A 18 2.46 -17.57 4.68
N GLY A 19 2.90 -18.06 3.52
CA GLY A 19 4.24 -17.73 3.01
C GLY A 19 4.35 -16.23 2.72
N ARG A 20 5.59 -15.74 2.61
CA ARG A 20 5.88 -14.30 2.40
C ARG A 20 5.13 -13.73 1.20
N ASP A 21 5.18 -14.41 0.06
CA ASP A 21 4.61 -13.90 -1.19
C ASP A 21 3.08 -13.89 -1.13
N ALA A 22 2.47 -14.96 -0.64
CA ALA A 22 1.02 -15.04 -0.46
C ALA A 22 0.48 -13.97 0.50
N PHE A 23 1.25 -13.63 1.54
CA PHE A 23 0.88 -12.54 2.45
C PHE A 23 1.01 -11.16 1.79
N ILE A 24 2.05 -10.95 0.98
CA ILE A 24 2.23 -9.72 0.18
C ILE A 24 1.06 -9.52 -0.78
N ASP A 25 0.61 -10.57 -1.45
CA ASP A 25 -0.54 -10.51 -2.36
C ASP A 25 -1.82 -10.08 -1.65
N LYS A 26 -2.07 -10.63 -0.46
CA LYS A 26 -3.20 -10.22 0.40
C LYS A 26 -3.12 -8.74 0.80
N ILE A 27 -1.93 -8.23 1.10
CA ILE A 27 -1.72 -6.80 1.38
C ILE A 27 -2.05 -5.95 0.16
N TRP A 28 -1.61 -6.35 -1.04
CA TRP A 28 -1.91 -5.64 -2.28
C TRP A 28 -3.40 -5.64 -2.61
N GLN A 29 -4.09 -6.77 -2.39
CA GLN A 29 -5.53 -6.87 -2.54
C GLN A 29 -6.26 -5.90 -1.61
N TRP A 30 -5.89 -5.89 -0.32
CA TRP A 30 -6.47 -4.97 0.65
C TRP A 30 -6.20 -3.50 0.31
N LYS A 31 -4.98 -3.20 -0.18
CA LYS A 31 -4.62 -1.84 -0.64
C LYS A 31 -5.50 -1.39 -1.79
N ALA A 32 -5.80 -2.26 -2.76
CA ALA A 32 -6.65 -1.92 -3.90
C ALA A 32 -8.10 -1.61 -3.46
N GLU A 33 -8.64 -2.41 -2.54
CA GLU A 33 -9.97 -2.21 -1.97
C GLU A 33 -10.06 -0.91 -1.15
N SER A 34 -9.12 -0.70 -0.23
CA SER A 34 -9.07 0.49 0.62
C SER A 34 -8.82 1.76 -0.20
N GLY A 35 -7.84 1.72 -1.11
CA GLY A 35 -7.54 2.84 -2.01
C GLY A 35 -8.72 3.21 -2.89
N GLY A 36 -9.35 2.24 -3.56
CA GLY A 36 -10.52 2.49 -4.39
C GLY A 36 -11.70 3.09 -3.60
N THR A 37 -11.87 2.68 -2.35
CA THR A 37 -12.88 3.25 -1.45
C THR A 37 -12.59 4.72 -1.12
N ILE A 38 -11.35 5.04 -0.74
CA ILE A 38 -10.92 6.41 -0.43
C ILE A 38 -11.07 7.31 -1.65
N THR A 39 -10.58 6.88 -2.82
CA THR A 39 -10.66 7.65 -4.07
C THR A 39 -12.13 7.90 -4.45
N ARG A 40 -13.03 6.92 -4.27
CA ARG A 40 -14.47 7.09 -4.51
C ARG A 40 -15.11 8.09 -3.55
N GLN A 41 -14.75 8.04 -2.26
CA GLN A 41 -15.22 9.00 -1.27
C GLN A 41 -14.77 10.42 -1.62
N MET A 42 -13.50 10.60 -1.96
CA MET A 42 -12.95 11.91 -2.34
C MET A 42 -13.61 12.48 -3.60
N ARG A 43 -13.89 11.64 -4.61
CA ARG A 43 -14.65 12.06 -5.80
C ARG A 43 -16.07 12.49 -5.45
N ARG A 44 -16.74 11.78 -4.54
CA ARG A 44 -18.10 12.12 -4.09
C ARG A 44 -18.15 13.44 -3.29
N LEU A 45 -17.07 13.77 -2.57
CA LEU A 45 -16.94 15.04 -1.86
C LEU A 45 -16.61 16.22 -2.80
N GLY A 46 -16.34 15.97 -4.08
CA GLY A 46 -16.05 17.01 -5.06
C GLY A 46 -14.61 17.53 -5.03
N ASN A 47 -13.65 16.72 -4.55
CA ASN A 47 -12.24 17.12 -4.54
C ASN A 47 -11.71 17.32 -5.98
N SER A 48 -11.29 18.55 -6.30
CA SER A 48 -10.73 18.95 -7.60
C SER A 48 -9.22 18.68 -7.71
N VAL A 49 -8.79 17.49 -7.30
CA VAL A 49 -7.39 17.04 -7.41
C VAL A 49 -7.09 16.47 -8.80
N ASP A 50 -5.81 16.49 -9.19
CA ASP A 50 -5.34 15.86 -10.43
C ASP A 50 -5.40 14.33 -10.29
N TRP A 51 -6.50 13.75 -10.76
CA TRP A 51 -6.76 12.32 -10.71
C TRP A 51 -5.92 11.49 -11.68
N GLU A 52 -5.39 12.10 -12.74
CA GLU A 52 -4.57 11.40 -13.73
C GLU A 52 -3.17 11.11 -13.17
N ARG A 53 -2.71 11.94 -12.23
CA ARG A 53 -1.41 11.81 -11.56
C ARG A 53 -1.50 11.25 -10.15
N GLU A 54 -2.49 10.42 -9.86
CA GLU A 54 -2.59 9.72 -8.58
C GLU A 54 -1.34 8.84 -8.33
N ARG A 55 -0.74 8.97 -7.14
CA ARG A 55 0.49 8.27 -6.74
C ARG A 55 0.30 7.52 -5.45
N PHE A 56 1.08 6.46 -5.27
CA PHE A 56 1.08 5.66 -4.05
C PHE A 56 2.50 5.49 -3.55
N THR A 57 2.72 5.56 -2.24
CA THR A 57 4.07 5.57 -1.64
C THR A 57 4.95 4.38 -2.02
N MET A 58 4.35 3.23 -2.32
CA MET A 58 5.08 2.04 -2.82
C MET A 58 4.92 1.82 -4.34
N ASP A 59 4.53 2.83 -5.09
CA ASP A 59 4.64 2.78 -6.55
C ASP A 59 6.12 2.77 -6.98
N GLU A 60 6.37 2.36 -8.23
CA GLU A 60 7.75 2.17 -8.71
C GLU A 60 8.56 3.47 -8.66
N GLY A 61 7.95 4.59 -9.03
CA GLY A 61 8.61 5.90 -9.07
C GLY A 61 9.05 6.37 -7.68
N LEU A 62 8.15 6.35 -6.71
CA LEU A 62 8.41 6.75 -5.33
C LEU A 62 9.32 5.74 -4.62
N SER A 63 9.15 4.45 -4.88
CA SER A 63 10.06 3.41 -4.35
C SER A 63 11.50 3.64 -4.80
N ASN A 64 11.70 4.03 -6.07
CA ASN A 64 13.03 4.37 -6.59
C ASN A 64 13.59 5.66 -5.97
N ALA A 65 12.74 6.66 -5.72
CA ALA A 65 13.15 7.88 -5.02
C ALA A 65 13.64 7.59 -3.59
N VAL A 66 12.92 6.74 -2.85
CA VAL A 66 13.32 6.32 -1.49
C VAL A 66 14.63 5.54 -1.52
N LYS A 67 14.79 4.58 -2.44
CA LYS A 67 16.06 3.84 -2.61
C LYS A 67 17.22 4.80 -2.86
N LYS A 68 17.06 5.75 -3.79
CA LYS A 68 18.09 6.76 -4.09
C LYS A 68 18.44 7.60 -2.87
N SER A 69 17.44 8.07 -2.13
CA SER A 69 17.64 8.85 -0.91
C SER A 69 18.39 8.05 0.15
N LEU A 70 18.07 6.77 0.30
CA LEU A 70 18.75 5.86 1.23
C LEU A 70 20.22 5.69 0.84
N PHE A 71 20.51 5.38 -0.42
CA PHE A 71 21.88 5.27 -0.92
C PHE A 71 22.69 6.56 -0.78
N ALA A 72 22.06 7.72 -0.97
CA ALA A 72 22.74 9.00 -0.78
C ALA A 72 23.11 9.25 0.68
N CYS A 73 22.26 8.81 1.62
CA CYS A 73 22.51 8.95 3.06
C CYS A 73 23.65 8.02 3.52
N THR A 74 23.66 6.77 3.05
CA THR A 74 24.68 5.79 3.42
C THR A 74 26.06 6.09 2.84
N LYS A 75 26.15 6.79 1.71
CA LYS A 75 27.43 7.24 1.12
C LYS A 75 28.00 8.54 1.72
N LYS A 76 27.22 9.24 2.54
CA LYS A 76 27.65 10.46 3.25
C LYS A 76 28.19 10.17 4.66
N THR A 77 28.20 8.91 5.07
CA THR A 77 28.80 8.41 6.31
C THR A 77 30.08 7.64 5.96
#